data_AF-A0A3D8RAK6-F1
#
_entry.id   AF-A0A3D8RAK6-F1
#
_cell.length_a   1.000
_cell.length_b   1.000
_cell.length_c   1.000
_cell.angle_alpha   90.00
_cell.angle_beta   90.00
_cell.angle_gamma   90.00
#
_symmetry.space_group_name_H-M   'P 1'
#
loop_
_entity.id
_entity.type
_entity.pdbx_description
1 polymer ?
#
loop_
_entity_poly.entity_id
_entity_poly.type
_entity_poly.pdbx_seq_one_letter_code
_entity_poly.pdbx_strand_id
1 'polypeptide(L)'
;MPIISIDDTMEGTALQKWTTIIPQGAAKLGQSVLNSKNYAKYMKAAGFVDIIEENFYWPLNTWPKGDIEKLLLVWFQKDLNGMSTAALSRAFGWSVKQIDEFLVDVVKDIKDRRIHSYVGV
;
A
#
# COMPACT_ATOMS: atom_id res chain seq x y z
N MET A 1 6.13 0.94 3.50
CA MET A 1 4.93 0.09 3.55
C MET A 1 4.86 -0.76 2.28
N PRO A 2 5.65 -1.85 2.18
CA PRO A 2 5.37 -2.86 1.17
C PRO A 2 4.03 -3.52 1.47
N ILE A 3 3.25 -3.74 0.41
CA ILE A 3 2.10 -4.62 0.46
C ILE A 3 2.55 -5.98 -0.04
N ILE A 4 2.30 -7.02 0.74
CA ILE A 4 2.70 -8.40 0.47
C ILE A 4 1.54 -9.34 0.78
N SER A 5 1.57 -10.57 0.25
CA SER A 5 0.63 -11.64 0.61
C SER A 5 1.28 -12.66 1.53
N ILE A 6 0.48 -13.32 2.36
CA ILE A 6 0.94 -14.39 3.26
C ILE A 6 1.21 -15.71 2.51
N ASP A 7 0.50 -15.94 1.39
CA ASP A 7 0.40 -17.23 0.70
C ASP A 7 0.44 -17.09 -0.83
N ASP A 8 1.19 -16.10 -1.34
CA ASP A 8 1.37 -15.83 -2.78
C ASP A 8 0.09 -15.58 -3.59
N THR A 9 -1.05 -15.45 -2.92
CA THR A 9 -2.36 -15.20 -3.55
C THR A 9 -2.46 -13.87 -4.28
N MET A 10 -1.51 -12.96 -4.07
CA MET A 10 -1.43 -11.69 -4.79
C MET A 10 -0.69 -11.82 -6.14
N GLU A 11 0.01 -12.91 -6.43
CA GLU A 11 0.79 -13.05 -7.67
C GLU A 11 -0.08 -13.00 -8.94
N GLY A 12 0.37 -12.25 -9.95
CA GLY A 12 -0.33 -12.08 -11.23
C GLY A 12 -1.53 -11.13 -11.17
N THR A 13 -1.86 -10.57 -10.01
CA THR A 13 -3.01 -9.67 -9.82
C THR A 13 -2.70 -8.23 -10.26
N ALA A 14 -3.73 -7.44 -10.57
CA ALA A 14 -3.59 -6.00 -10.77
C ALA A 14 -3.13 -5.32 -9.48
N LEU A 15 -3.51 -5.85 -8.31
CA LEU A 15 -2.99 -5.42 -7.02
C LEU A 15 -1.47 -5.55 -6.95
N GLN A 16 -0.86 -6.69 -7.31
CA GLN A 16 0.61 -6.83 -7.33
C GLN A 16 1.29 -5.80 -8.24
N LYS A 17 0.70 -5.55 -9.42
CA LYS A 17 1.21 -4.50 -10.31
C LYS A 17 1.15 -3.13 -9.64
N TRP A 18 0.06 -2.84 -8.93
CA TRP A 18 -0.13 -1.61 -8.18
C TRP A 18 0.90 -1.46 -7.05
N THR A 19 1.13 -2.51 -6.25
CA THR A 19 2.13 -2.51 -5.16
C THR A 19 3.56 -2.29 -5.66
N THR A 20 3.83 -2.62 -6.93
CA THR A 20 5.14 -2.45 -7.56
C THR A 20 5.31 -1.05 -8.16
N ILE A 21 4.31 -0.56 -8.90
CA ILE A 21 4.43 0.70 -9.66
C ILE A 21 4.31 1.94 -8.78
N ILE A 22 3.50 1.89 -7.71
CA ILE A 22 3.29 3.04 -6.82
C ILE A 22 4.58 3.43 -6.08
N PRO A 23 5.33 2.50 -5.46
CA PRO A 23 6.62 2.85 -4.86
C PRO A 23 7.64 3.38 -5.86
N GLN A 24 7.65 2.87 -7.10
CA GLN A 24 8.52 3.38 -8.15
C GLN A 24 8.15 4.82 -8.53
N GLY A 25 6.86 5.11 -8.66
CA GLY A 25 6.36 6.46 -8.93
C GLY A 25 6.71 7.43 -7.80
N ALA A 26 6.48 7.01 -6.55
CA ALA A 26 6.80 7.83 -5.39
C ALA A 26 8.32 8.08 -5.26
N ALA A 27 9.15 7.07 -5.51
CA ALA A 27 10.61 7.21 -5.54
C ALA A 27 11.09 8.21 -6.61
N LYS A 28 10.49 8.20 -7.81
CA LYS A 28 10.77 9.20 -8.86
C LYS A 28 10.42 10.63 -8.43
N LEU A 29 9.43 10.79 -7.56
CA LEU A 29 9.04 12.08 -6.99
C LEU A 29 9.87 12.46 -5.75
N GLY A 30 10.92 11.70 -5.43
CA GLY A 30 11.79 11.93 -4.27
C GLY A 30 11.16 11.51 -2.93
N GLN A 31 10.02 10.82 -2.94
CA GLN A 31 9.30 10.39 -1.74
C GLN A 31 9.17 8.87 -1.70
N SER A 32 10.07 8.20 -0.96
CA SER A 32 9.96 6.74 -0.82
C SER A 32 8.85 6.35 0.16
N VAL A 33 7.82 5.68 -0.34
CA VAL A 33 6.77 5.03 0.49
C VAL A 33 7.29 3.82 1.27
N LEU A 34 8.53 3.39 1.02
CA LEU A 34 9.17 2.28 1.73
C LEU A 34 9.90 2.72 3.01
N ASN A 35 9.96 4.02 3.29
CA ASN A 35 10.69 4.58 4.43
C ASN A 35 10.21 4.09 5.80
N SER A 36 8.97 3.61 5.92
CA SER A 36 8.40 3.13 7.19
C SER A 36 9.28 2.08 7.88
N LYS A 37 9.95 1.20 7.11
CA LYS A 37 10.86 0.17 7.65
C LYS A 37 12.12 0.72 8.31
N ASN A 38 12.43 1.99 8.05
CA ASN A 38 13.64 2.64 8.53
C ASN A 38 13.34 3.59 9.69
N TYR A 39 12.09 3.69 10.17
CA TYR A 39 11.71 4.68 11.18
C TYR A 39 12.44 4.47 12.50
N ALA A 40 12.55 3.25 13.02
CA ALA A 40 13.34 3.00 14.22
C ALA A 40 14.82 3.42 14.04
N LYS A 41 15.41 3.14 12.86
CA LYS A 41 16.77 3.57 12.51
C LYS A 41 16.89 5.10 12.45
N TYR A 42 15.93 5.78 11.84
CA TYR A 42 15.92 7.25 11.74
C TYR A 42 15.73 7.91 13.11
N MET A 43 14.84 7.38 13.95
CA MET A 43 14.66 7.85 15.33
C MET A 43 15.95 7.67 16.13
N LYS A 44 16.62 6.52 16.02
CA LYS A 44 17.90 6.30 16.70
C LYS A 44 18.98 7.28 16.23
N ALA A 45 19.08 7.51 14.92
CA ALA A 45 20.04 8.46 14.35
C ALA A 45 19.76 9.91 14.78
N ALA A 46 18.49 10.26 15.04
CA ALA A 46 18.08 11.56 15.55
C ALA A 46 18.30 11.72 17.07
N GLY A 47 18.79 10.69 17.78
CA GLY A 47 19.09 10.75 19.21
C GLY A 47 17.94 10.39 20.14
N PHE A 48 16.84 9.84 19.62
CA PHE A 48 15.79 9.27 20.47
C PHE A 48 16.31 8.04 21.21
N VAL A 49 15.90 7.92 22.47
CA VAL A 49 16.16 6.77 23.35
C VAL A 49 14.87 5.99 23.59
N ASP A 50 14.99 4.73 24.04
CA ASP A 50 13.85 3.85 24.36
C ASP A 50 12.82 3.70 23.22
N ILE A 51 13.32 3.49 22.00
CA ILE A 51 12.49 3.33 20.80
C ILE A 51 11.78 1.96 20.84
N ILE A 52 10.45 2.00 20.80
CA ILE A 52 9.60 0.81 20.69
C ILE A 52 9.03 0.78 19.26
N GLU A 53 9.25 -0.32 18.55
CA GLU A 53 8.69 -0.57 17.23
C GLU A 53 7.66 -1.69 17.34
N GLU A 54 6.40 -1.37 17.04
CA GLU A 54 5.31 -2.34 16.99
C GLU A 54 4.85 -2.51 15.55
N ASN A 55 4.91 -3.74 15.06
CA ASN A 55 4.49 -4.09 13.71
C ASN A 55 3.06 -4.62 13.75
N PHE A 56 2.20 -4.00 12.93
CA PHE A 56 0.81 -4.39 12.78
C PHE A 56 0.57 -4.96 11.39
N TYR A 57 -0.20 -6.03 11.32
CA TYR A 57 -0.75 -6.52 10.05
C TYR A 57 -1.93 -5.63 9.69
N TRP A 58 -1.76 -4.75 8.71
CA TRP A 58 -2.89 -3.98 8.15
C TRP A 58 -3.41 -4.71 6.92
N PRO A 59 -4.59 -5.34 6.99
CA PRO A 59 -5.19 -6.08 5.89
C PRO A 59 -5.85 -5.17 4.88
N LEU A 60 -5.79 -5.55 3.60
CA LEU A 60 -6.39 -4.79 2.50
C LEU A 60 -7.78 -5.29 2.12
N ASN A 61 -8.32 -6.30 2.81
CA ASN A 61 -9.66 -6.81 2.60
C ASN A 61 -10.29 -7.28 3.91
N THR A 62 -11.53 -7.76 3.85
CA THR A 62 -12.29 -8.27 5.01
C THR A 62 -12.01 -9.74 5.33
N TRP A 63 -10.86 -10.27 4.92
CA TRP A 63 -10.42 -11.60 5.36
C TRP A 63 -10.27 -11.71 6.89
N PRO A 64 -9.68 -10.74 7.62
CA PRO A 64 -9.67 -10.74 9.08
C PRO A 64 -11.00 -10.29 9.66
N LYS A 65 -11.36 -10.86 10.82
CA LYS A 65 -12.69 -10.73 11.43
C LYS A 65 -12.86 -9.52 12.35
N GLY A 66 -11.84 -8.69 12.56
CA GLY A 66 -11.91 -7.56 13.49
C GLY A 66 -12.49 -6.28 12.89
N ASP A 67 -13.00 -5.40 13.76
CA ASP A 67 -13.67 -4.15 13.37
C ASP A 67 -12.68 -3.03 13.01
N ILE A 68 -11.47 -3.05 13.59
CA ILE A 68 -10.40 -2.11 13.26
C ILE A 68 -9.95 -2.32 11.81
N GLU A 69 -9.82 -3.58 11.41
CA GLU A 69 -9.41 -4.01 10.07
C GLU A 69 -10.42 -3.57 9.01
N LYS A 70 -11.72 -3.63 9.32
CA LYS A 70 -12.78 -3.10 8.44
C LYS A 70 -12.69 -1.58 8.30
N LEU A 71 -12.38 -0.87 9.38
CA LEU A 71 -12.22 0.59 9.34
C LEU A 71 -10.99 0.98 8.49
N LEU A 72 -9.86 0.31 8.72
CA LEU A 72 -8.61 0.50 7.99
C LEU A 72 -8.78 0.25 6.48
N LEU A 73 -9.58 -0.75 6.10
CA LEU A 73 -9.97 -1.00 4.72
C LEU A 73 -10.72 0.18 4.08
N VAL A 74 -11.69 0.76 4.79
CA VAL A 74 -12.49 1.88 4.28
C VAL A 74 -11.61 3.10 4.01
N TRP A 75 -10.69 3.40 4.91
CA TRP A 75 -9.72 4.49 4.73
C TRP A 75 -8.82 4.23 3.51
N PHE A 76 -8.27 3.01 3.40
CA PHE A 76 -7.43 2.65 2.26
C PHE A 76 -8.16 2.80 0.92
N GLN A 77 -9.41 2.33 0.82
CA GLN A 77 -10.21 2.47 -0.41
C GLN A 77 -10.48 3.94 -0.76
N LYS A 78 -10.68 4.80 0.25
CA LYS A 78 -10.90 6.23 0.04
C LYS A 78 -9.64 6.92 -0.48
N ASP A 79 -8.47 6.54 0.03
CA ASP A 79 -7.19 7.16 -0.35
C ASP A 79 -6.60 6.59 -1.64
N LEU A 80 -7.00 5.37 -2.03
CA LEU A 80 -6.48 4.65 -3.19
C LEU A 80 -6.44 5.50 -4.46
N ASN A 81 -7.55 6.18 -4.80
CA ASN A 81 -7.63 6.97 -6.02
C ASN A 81 -6.69 8.19 -5.98
N GLY A 82 -6.67 8.90 -4.85
CA GLY A 82 -5.84 10.10 -4.68
C GLY A 82 -4.35 9.78 -4.74
N MET A 83 -3.92 8.74 -4.03
CA MET A 83 -2.53 8.28 -4.04
C MET A 83 -2.10 7.83 -5.43
N SER A 84 -2.95 7.05 -6.11
CA SER A 84 -2.65 6.52 -7.45
C SER A 84 -2.60 7.63 -8.48
N THR A 85 -3.56 8.56 -8.43
CA THR A 85 -3.58 9.72 -9.32
C THR A 85 -2.32 10.55 -9.14
N ALA A 86 -1.93 10.87 -7.90
CA ALA A 86 -0.74 11.66 -7.62
C ALA A 86 0.55 10.97 -8.09
N ALA A 87 0.71 9.67 -7.79
CA ALA A 87 1.91 8.92 -8.16
C ALA A 87 2.00 8.70 -9.68
N LEU A 88 0.94 8.22 -10.33
CA LEU A 88 0.98 7.79 -11.72
C LEU A 88 0.94 8.95 -12.72
N SER A 89 0.15 9.99 -12.45
CA SER A 89 0.12 11.16 -13.33
C SER A 89 1.43 11.95 -13.26
N ARG A 90 1.97 12.22 -12.07
CA ARG A 90 3.15 13.06 -11.88
C ARG A 90 4.45 12.34 -12.22
N ALA A 91 4.57 11.05 -11.89
CA ALA A 91 5.82 10.30 -12.10
C ALA A 91 5.90 9.60 -13.46
N PHE A 92 4.76 9.24 -14.06
CA PHE A 92 4.70 8.46 -15.30
C PHE A 92 3.87 9.12 -16.40
N GLY A 93 3.21 10.26 -16.15
CA GLY A 93 2.42 10.97 -17.16
C GLY A 93 1.14 10.24 -17.57
N TRP A 94 0.64 9.32 -16.76
CA TRP A 94 -0.61 8.61 -17.07
C TRP A 94 -1.79 9.57 -17.07
N SER A 95 -2.69 9.39 -18.04
CA SER A 95 -3.96 10.11 -18.06
C SER A 95 -4.89 9.62 -16.94
N VAL A 96 -5.77 10.50 -16.46
CA VAL A 96 -6.77 10.13 -15.43
C VAL A 96 -7.60 8.92 -15.88
N LYS A 97 -8.00 8.87 -17.15
CA LYS A 97 -8.75 7.74 -17.71
C LYS A 97 -8.00 6.40 -17.58
N GLN A 98 -6.71 6.38 -17.93
CA GLN A 98 -5.88 5.16 -17.79
C GLN A 98 -5.73 4.74 -16.34
N ILE A 99 -5.65 5.71 -15.42
CA ILE A 99 -5.55 5.45 -13.98
C ILE A 99 -6.87 4.85 -13.48
N ASP A 100 -8.01 5.46 -13.81
CA ASP A 100 -9.32 4.97 -13.41
C ASP A 100 -9.56 3.54 -13.93
N GLU A 101 -9.25 3.28 -15.21
CA GLU A 101 -9.34 1.94 -15.81
C GLU A 101 -8.46 0.93 -15.07
N PHE A 102 -7.22 1.29 -14.73
CA PHE A 102 -6.33 0.43 -13.97
C PHE A 102 -6.86 0.17 -12.54
N LEU A 103 -7.44 1.17 -11.89
CA LEU A 103 -7.94 1.05 -10.53
C LEU A 103 -9.20 0.19 -10.42
N VAL A 104 -9.99 0.04 -11.49
CA VAL A 104 -11.12 -0.90 -11.50
C VAL A 104 -10.66 -2.32 -11.15
N ASP A 105 -9.59 -2.79 -11.80
CA ASP A 105 -9.05 -4.13 -11.56
C ASP A 105 -8.38 -4.24 -10.18
N VAL A 106 -7.67 -3.19 -9.75
CA VAL A 106 -7.06 -3.14 -8.40
C VAL A 106 -8.12 -3.21 -7.30
N VAL A 107 -9.22 -2.46 -7.44
CA VAL A 107 -10.34 -2.49 -6.48
C VAL A 107 -11.02 -3.86 -6.46
N LYS A 108 -11.10 -4.53 -7.62
CA LYS A 108 -11.64 -5.89 -7.71
C LYS A 108 -10.78 -6.87 -6.92
N ASP A 109 -9.46 -6.80 -7.08
CA ASP A 109 -8.51 -7.65 -6.34
C ASP A 109 -8.54 -7.38 -4.83
N ILE A 110 -8.60 -6.10 -4.42
CA ILE A 110 -8.77 -5.68 -3.02
C ILE A 110 -10.04 -6.28 -2.40
N LYS A 111 -11.13 -6.41 -3.18
CA LYS A 111 -12.39 -6.98 -2.68
C LYS A 111 -12.41 -8.51 -2.69
N ASP A 112 -11.47 -9.15 -3.37
CA ASP A 112 -11.39 -10.61 -3.41
C ASP A 112 -10.82 -11.14 -2.10
N ARG A 113 -11.66 -11.89 -1.35
CA ARG A 113 -11.28 -12.48 -0.07
C ARG A 113 -10.32 -13.65 -0.20
N ARG A 114 -10.05 -14.12 -1.42
CA ARG A 114 -9.04 -15.14 -1.72
C ARG A 114 -7.63 -14.57 -1.76
N ILE A 115 -7.48 -13.24 -1.87
CA ILE A 115 -6.20 -12.55 -1.87
C ILE A 115 -5.87 -12.13 -0.43
N HIS A 116 -4.93 -12.81 0.22
CA HIS A 116 -4.54 -12.55 1.60
C HIS A 116 -3.42 -11.53 1.68
N SER A 117 -3.70 -10.30 1.22
CA SER A 117 -2.74 -9.20 1.19
C SER A 117 -2.80 -8.32 2.44
N TYR A 118 -1.62 -7.89 2.89
CA TYR A 118 -1.44 -7.00 4.03
C TYR A 118 -0.30 -6.01 3.79
N VAL A 119 -0.36 -4.86 4.46
CA VAL A 119 0.78 -3.96 4.58
C VAL A 119 1.66 -4.50 5.70
N GLY A 120 2.90 -4.87 5.35
CA GLY A 120 3.93 -5.22 6.32
C GLY A 120 4.81 -4.00 6.60
N VAL A 121 5.17 -3.79 7.87
CA VAL A 121 6.26 -2.89 8.27
C VAL A 121 7.40 -3.76 8.78
#